data_AF-A0A6G2QGK2-F1
#
_entry.id   AF-A0A6G2QGK2-F1
#
_cell.length_a   1.000
_cell.length_b   1.000
_cell.length_c   1.000
_cell.angle_alpha   90.00
_cell.angle_beta   90.00
_cell.angle_gamma   90.00
#
_symmetry.space_group_name_H-M   'P 1'
#
loop_
_entity.id
_entity.type
_entity.pdbx_description
1 polymer ?
#
loop_
_entity_poly.entity_id
_entity_poly.type
_entity_poly.pdbx_seq_one_letter_code
_entity_poly.pdbx_strand_id
1 'polypeptide(L)'
;MTEATKAAKAYATDLDRGLRSVEEAVRVVQRAHDEIARCDQLLSRAQESGRKTAGELGVLLRTRSHTGVPAILDRLDALAAQVARSETDRVLVRRILHGEADGVADARHAPVVPRLTEQDLPRIPSVYDADDTQYETLQDVWESDHALTEEQHGITQQRIQTTADHLRMVVSRAVDSFGTPSAAEALLAEARRACTLWTSCVR
;
A
#
# COMPACT_ATOMS: atom_id res chain seq x y z
N MET A 1 43.72 -39.28 43.96
CA MET A 1 42.86 -39.09 42.77
C MET A 1 43.64 -39.52 41.54
N THR A 2 43.16 -40.51 40.80
CA THR A 2 43.84 -41.08 39.62
C THR A 2 43.56 -40.26 38.36
N GLU A 3 44.46 -40.27 37.37
CA GLU A 3 44.26 -39.55 36.10
C GLU A 3 42.96 -39.91 35.39
N ALA A 4 42.51 -41.17 35.51
CA ALA A 4 41.22 -41.64 35.01
C ALA A 4 40.02 -40.88 35.61
N THR A 5 40.05 -40.56 36.92
CA THR A 5 39.00 -39.75 37.57
C THR A 5 39.02 -38.28 37.13
N LYS A 6 40.19 -37.75 36.72
CA LYS A 6 40.34 -36.39 36.20
C LYS A 6 39.82 -36.28 34.77
N ALA A 7 40.11 -37.28 33.92
CA ALA A 7 39.63 -37.36 32.54
C ALA A 7 38.09 -37.53 32.47
N ALA A 8 37.51 -38.41 33.31
CA ALA A 8 36.06 -38.59 33.37
C ALA A 8 35.33 -37.31 33.82
N LYS A 9 35.88 -36.59 34.80
CA LYS A 9 35.32 -35.30 35.26
C LYS A 9 35.40 -34.20 34.19
N ALA A 10 36.50 -34.16 33.43
CA ALA A 10 36.66 -33.22 32.32
C ALA A 10 35.64 -33.48 31.20
N TYR A 11 35.45 -34.75 30.82
CA TYR A 11 34.47 -35.15 29.80
C TYR A 11 33.03 -34.83 30.21
N ALA A 12 32.64 -35.12 31.46
CA ALA A 12 31.31 -34.76 31.98
C ALA A 12 31.07 -33.24 31.99
N THR A 13 32.09 -32.45 32.34
CA THR A 13 32.01 -30.98 32.34
C THR A 13 31.85 -30.40 30.92
N ASP A 14 32.49 -31.03 29.93
CA ASP A 14 32.40 -30.64 28.52
C ASP A 14 31.04 -31.01 27.92
N LEU A 15 30.49 -32.18 28.28
CA LEU A 15 29.12 -32.58 27.94
C LEU A 15 28.08 -31.62 28.54
N ASP A 16 28.22 -31.25 29.81
CA ASP A 16 27.33 -30.28 30.49
C ASP A 16 27.45 -28.87 29.88
N ARG A 17 28.63 -28.51 29.36
CA ARG A 17 28.81 -27.25 28.61
C ARG A 17 28.13 -27.34 27.24
N GLY A 18 28.29 -28.44 26.53
CA GLY A 18 27.62 -28.70 25.25
C GLY A 18 26.11 -28.68 25.37
N LEU A 19 25.55 -29.35 26.39
CA LEU A 19 24.11 -29.37 26.65
C LEU A 19 23.56 -27.98 26.95
N ARG A 20 24.23 -27.20 27.80
CA ARG A 20 23.86 -25.80 28.08
C ARG A 20 23.91 -24.93 26.82
N SER A 21 24.94 -25.10 25.98
CA SER A 21 25.04 -24.38 24.72
C SER A 21 23.91 -24.73 23.76
N VAL A 22 23.48 -25.99 23.71
CA VAL A 22 22.33 -26.43 22.89
C VAL A 22 21.02 -25.86 23.44
N GLU A 23 20.80 -25.90 24.75
CA GLU A 23 19.62 -25.29 25.38
C GLU A 23 19.53 -23.78 25.11
N GLU A 24 20.65 -23.07 25.22
CA GLU A 24 20.72 -21.65 24.90
C GLU A 24 20.42 -21.39 23.43
N ALA A 25 20.98 -22.19 22.52
CA ALA A 25 20.70 -22.10 21.09
C ALA A 25 19.21 -22.34 20.80
N VAL A 26 18.60 -23.37 21.40
CA VAL A 26 17.16 -23.67 21.26
C VAL A 26 16.31 -22.50 21.75
N ARG A 27 16.64 -21.90 22.90
CA ARG A 27 15.91 -20.73 23.43
C ARG A 27 16.01 -19.52 22.50
N VAL A 28 17.17 -19.29 21.90
CA VAL A 28 17.38 -18.20 20.92
C VAL A 28 16.54 -18.45 19.67
N VAL A 29 16.56 -19.68 19.14
CA VAL A 29 15.79 -20.07 17.95
C VAL A 29 14.29 -19.95 18.21
N GLN A 30 13.80 -20.39 19.37
CA GLN A 30 12.39 -20.25 19.75
C GLN A 30 11.96 -18.78 19.80
N ARG A 31 12.74 -17.93 20.47
CA ARG A 31 12.45 -16.48 20.56
C ARG A 31 12.38 -15.82 19.18
N ALA A 32 13.26 -16.23 18.27
CA ALA A 32 13.28 -15.74 16.91
C ALA A 32 12.04 -16.16 16.11
N HIS A 33 11.59 -17.42 16.22
CA HIS A 33 10.34 -17.87 15.60
C HIS A 33 9.13 -17.13 16.19
N ASP A 34 9.09 -16.92 17.51
CA ASP A 34 8.03 -16.16 18.16
C ASP A 34 7.98 -14.71 17.65
N GLU A 35 9.13 -14.09 17.37
CA GLU A 35 9.20 -12.75 16.79
C GLU A 35 8.67 -12.73 15.36
N ILE A 36 9.07 -13.69 14.50
CA ILE A 36 8.55 -13.79 13.14
C ILE A 36 7.02 -13.97 13.16
N ALA A 37 6.50 -14.83 14.04
CA ALA A 37 5.06 -15.03 14.20
C ALA A 37 4.33 -13.76 14.66
N ARG A 38 4.94 -12.95 15.54
CA ARG A 38 4.40 -11.63 15.92
C ARG A 38 4.33 -10.67 14.73
N CYS A 39 5.39 -10.61 13.91
CA CYS A 39 5.40 -9.77 12.71
C CYS A 39 4.29 -10.19 11.71
N ASP A 40 4.14 -11.49 11.45
CA ASP A 40 3.11 -11.99 10.52
C ASP A 40 1.68 -11.72 11.03
N GLN A 41 1.46 -11.81 12.35
CA GLN A 41 0.19 -11.40 12.97
C GLN A 41 -0.07 -9.90 12.83
N LEU A 42 0.96 -9.06 12.98
CA LEU A 42 0.86 -7.62 12.82
C LEU A 42 0.49 -7.27 11.37
N LEU A 43 1.17 -7.85 10.38
CA LEU A 43 0.84 -7.70 8.96
C LEU A 43 -0.61 -8.08 8.69
N SER A 44 -1.04 -9.25 9.15
CA SER A 44 -2.42 -9.73 8.95
C SER A 44 -3.46 -8.77 9.52
N ARG A 45 -3.23 -8.25 10.74
CA ARG A 45 -4.11 -7.26 11.38
C ARG A 45 -4.12 -5.93 10.64
N ALA A 46 -2.96 -5.48 10.19
CA ALA A 46 -2.83 -4.23 9.43
C ALA A 46 -3.56 -4.32 8.08
N GLN A 47 -3.46 -5.46 7.37
CA GLN A 47 -4.20 -5.68 6.13
C GLN A 47 -5.71 -5.73 6.36
N GLU A 48 -6.18 -6.40 7.41
CA GLU A 48 -7.60 -6.40 7.77
C GLU A 48 -8.11 -4.99 8.10
N SER A 49 -7.36 -4.22 8.89
CA SER A 49 -7.68 -2.82 9.18
C SER A 49 -7.63 -1.94 7.93
N GLY A 50 -6.65 -2.18 7.06
CA GLY A 50 -6.51 -1.49 5.77
C GLY A 50 -7.70 -1.75 4.85
N ARG A 51 -8.16 -3.01 4.75
CA ARG A 51 -9.34 -3.38 3.95
C ARG A 51 -10.61 -2.69 4.45
N LYS A 52 -10.79 -2.59 5.78
CA LYS A 52 -11.90 -1.80 6.37
C LYS A 52 -11.81 -0.32 6.01
N THR A 53 -10.63 0.26 6.15
CA THR A 53 -10.34 1.67 5.83
C THR A 53 -10.56 1.97 4.33
N ALA A 54 -10.18 1.03 3.45
CA ALA A 54 -10.47 1.11 2.02
C ALA A 54 -11.97 1.04 1.71
N GLY A 55 -12.74 0.27 2.49
CA GLY A 55 -14.20 0.26 2.44
C GLY A 55 -14.81 1.63 2.79
N GLU A 56 -14.31 2.28 3.86
CA GLU A 56 -14.71 3.64 4.25
C GLU A 56 -14.43 4.65 3.13
N LEU A 57 -13.24 4.57 2.51
CA LEU A 57 -12.89 5.37 1.34
C LEU A 57 -13.90 5.19 0.21
N GLY A 58 -14.28 3.95 -0.09
CA GLY A 58 -15.27 3.64 -1.12
C GLY A 58 -16.62 4.31 -0.87
N VAL A 59 -17.04 4.42 0.39
CA VAL A 59 -18.25 5.16 0.80
C VAL A 59 -18.08 6.67 0.55
N LEU A 60 -16.97 7.28 1.02
CA LEU A 60 -16.72 8.71 0.83
C LEU A 60 -16.68 9.12 -0.65
N LEU A 61 -16.08 8.27 -1.50
CA LEU A 61 -16.04 8.52 -2.93
C LEU A 61 -17.43 8.45 -3.59
N ARG A 62 -18.30 7.55 -3.13
CA ARG A 62 -19.69 7.48 -3.62
C ARG A 62 -20.50 8.70 -3.20
N THR A 63 -20.28 9.21 -1.98
CA THR A 63 -20.97 10.41 -1.48
C THR A 63 -20.29 11.72 -1.87
N ARG A 64 -19.19 11.65 -2.65
CA ARG A 64 -18.39 12.81 -3.07
C ARG A 64 -17.89 13.67 -1.91
N SER A 65 -17.68 13.04 -0.75
CA SER A 65 -17.21 13.71 0.47
C SER A 65 -15.70 13.89 0.44
N HIS A 66 -15.24 14.97 -0.18
CA HIS A 66 -13.82 15.20 -0.45
C HIS A 66 -12.99 15.60 0.76
N THR A 67 -13.62 16.12 1.82
CA THR A 67 -12.93 16.53 3.05
C THR A 67 -12.46 15.33 3.89
N GLY A 68 -13.11 14.17 3.77
CA GLY A 68 -12.79 12.97 4.55
C GLY A 68 -11.72 12.07 3.92
N VAL A 69 -11.50 12.17 2.60
CA VAL A 69 -10.59 11.28 1.86
C VAL A 69 -9.12 11.40 2.33
N PRO A 70 -8.56 12.60 2.55
CA PRO A 70 -7.17 12.73 3.02
C PRO A 70 -6.91 12.02 4.34
N ALA A 71 -7.83 12.13 5.31
CA ALA A 71 -7.70 11.49 6.62
C ALA A 71 -7.71 9.96 6.53
N ILE A 72 -8.41 9.38 5.54
CA ILE A 72 -8.36 7.95 5.27
C ILE A 72 -6.97 7.56 4.75
N LEU A 73 -6.38 8.32 3.83
CA LEU A 73 -5.04 8.04 3.32
C LEU A 73 -3.98 8.13 4.42
N ASP A 74 -4.08 9.11 5.33
CA ASP A 74 -3.17 9.23 6.47
C ASP A 74 -3.22 8.01 7.41
N ARG A 75 -4.41 7.44 7.63
CA ARG A 75 -4.56 6.20 8.42
C ARG A 75 -3.90 5.01 7.72
N LEU A 76 -4.03 4.91 6.39
CA LEU A 76 -3.40 3.85 5.61
C LEU A 76 -1.88 3.97 5.63
N ASP A 77 -1.34 5.20 5.53
CA ASP A 77 0.10 5.47 5.66
C ASP A 77 0.60 5.05 7.06
N ALA A 78 -0.16 5.32 8.11
CA ALA A 78 0.21 4.92 9.47
C ALA A 78 0.27 3.38 9.62
N LEU A 79 -0.69 2.65 9.04
CA LEU A 79 -0.69 1.18 9.02
C LEU A 79 0.51 0.64 8.22
N ALA A 80 0.76 1.17 7.02
CA ALA A 80 1.89 0.77 6.18
C ALA A 80 3.23 1.01 6.89
N ALA A 81 3.39 2.16 7.54
CA ALA A 81 4.60 2.49 8.30
C ALA A 81 4.80 1.58 9.52
N GLN A 82 3.72 1.15 10.17
CA GLN A 82 3.79 0.18 11.27
C GLN A 82 4.28 -1.19 10.78
N VAL A 83 3.75 -1.66 9.65
CA VAL A 83 4.19 -2.93 9.03
C VAL A 83 5.64 -2.83 8.57
N ALA A 84 6.04 -1.73 7.91
CA ALA A 84 7.39 -1.53 7.43
C ALA A 84 8.46 -1.61 8.54
N ARG A 85 8.16 -1.06 9.72
CA ARG A 85 9.02 -1.21 10.91
C ARG A 85 9.12 -2.68 11.34
N SER A 86 7.98 -3.37 11.44
CA SER A 86 7.95 -4.79 11.79
C SER A 86 8.64 -5.70 10.77
N GLU A 87 8.57 -5.36 9.48
CA GLU A 87 9.25 -6.13 8.42
C GLU A 87 10.77 -5.98 8.51
N THR A 88 11.26 -4.82 8.95
CA THR A 88 12.70 -4.61 9.22
C THR A 88 13.18 -5.58 10.31
N ASP A 89 12.43 -5.71 11.40
CA ASP A 89 12.73 -6.65 12.48
C ASP A 89 12.66 -8.10 11.99
N ARG A 90 11.64 -8.45 11.19
CA ARG A 90 11.49 -9.79 10.61
C ARG A 90 12.66 -10.19 9.72
N VAL A 91 13.16 -9.28 8.88
CA VAL A 91 14.32 -9.51 8.00
C VAL A 91 15.59 -9.73 8.83
N LEU A 92 15.81 -8.91 9.87
CA LEU A 92 16.96 -9.07 10.77
C LEU A 92 16.94 -10.42 11.49
N VAL A 93 15.79 -10.83 12.02
CA VAL A 93 15.64 -12.12 12.70
C VAL A 93 15.86 -13.29 11.75
N ARG A 94 15.32 -13.23 10.52
CA ARG A 94 15.58 -14.25 9.50
C ARG A 94 17.06 -14.34 9.12
N ARG A 95 17.75 -13.20 9.01
CA ARG A 95 19.20 -13.16 8.77
C ARG A 95 20.00 -13.81 9.90
N ILE A 96 19.61 -13.58 11.16
CA ILE A 96 20.25 -14.22 12.32
C ILE A 96 20.04 -15.75 12.31
N LEU A 97 18.84 -16.21 11.96
CA LEU A 97 18.50 -17.63 11.97
C LEU A 97 19.10 -18.43 10.81
N HIS A 98 19.18 -17.82 9.62
CA HIS A 98 19.51 -18.54 8.38
C HIS A 98 20.81 -18.07 7.71
N GLY A 99 21.53 -17.12 8.31
CA GLY A 99 22.70 -16.46 7.71
C GLY A 99 22.30 -15.38 6.70
N GLU A 100 23.26 -14.90 5.89
CA GLU A 100 22.94 -14.12 4.69
C GLU A 100 22.22 -15.01 3.68
N ALA A 101 20.94 -15.28 3.93
CA ALA A 101 20.05 -15.70 2.87
C ALA A 101 20.05 -14.53 1.87
N ASP A 102 20.43 -14.82 0.62
CA ASP A 102 20.16 -14.01 -0.56
C ASP A 102 18.67 -13.65 -0.59
N GLY A 103 18.33 -12.62 0.17
CA GLY A 103 16.99 -12.16 0.47
C GLY A 103 16.86 -10.69 0.12
N VAL A 104 17.71 -10.19 -0.77
CA VAL A 104 17.31 -9.09 -1.63
C VAL A 104 16.26 -9.67 -2.57
N ALA A 105 15.05 -9.86 -2.04
CA ALA A 105 13.86 -10.00 -2.84
C ALA A 105 13.75 -8.72 -3.68
N ASP A 106 14.39 -8.80 -4.83
CA ASP A 106 14.09 -8.11 -6.06
C ASP A 106 14.15 -6.57 -6.02
N ALA A 107 15.36 -6.04 -5.80
CA ALA A 107 15.67 -4.68 -6.25
C ALA A 107 15.57 -4.50 -7.79
N ARG A 108 15.26 -5.57 -8.57
CA ARG A 108 15.21 -5.55 -10.03
C ARG A 108 13.79 -5.40 -10.59
N HIS A 109 12.74 -5.56 -9.78
CA HIS A 109 11.36 -5.32 -10.20
C HIS A 109 10.76 -4.20 -9.36
N ALA A 110 11.02 -2.95 -9.79
CA ALA A 110 10.28 -1.80 -9.27
C ALA A 110 8.78 -2.10 -9.38
N PRO A 111 8.00 -1.85 -8.32
CA PRO A 111 6.57 -2.14 -8.33
C PRO A 111 5.91 -1.38 -9.49
N VAL A 112 5.24 -2.10 -10.39
CA VAL A 112 4.48 -1.50 -11.49
C VAL A 112 3.23 -0.86 -10.88
N VAL A 113 3.38 0.42 -10.54
CA VAL A 113 2.31 1.27 -10.02
C VAL A 113 1.56 1.89 -11.21
N PRO A 114 0.28 1.55 -11.43
CA PRO A 114 -0.52 2.17 -12.48
C PRO A 114 -0.64 3.66 -12.17
N ARG A 115 -0.42 4.49 -13.18
CA ARG A 115 -0.48 5.95 -13.05
C ARG A 115 -1.73 6.45 -13.73
N LEU A 116 -2.41 7.40 -13.08
CA LEU A 116 -3.46 8.19 -13.71
C LEU A 116 -3.07 9.65 -13.67
N THR A 117 -2.98 10.25 -14.85
CA THR A 117 -2.68 11.66 -15.05
C THR A 117 -3.88 12.37 -15.62
N GLU A 118 -3.85 13.70 -15.63
CA GLU A 118 -4.90 14.50 -16.25
C GLU A 118 -5.06 14.22 -17.76
N GLN A 119 -3.97 13.81 -18.43
CA GLN A 119 -3.98 13.48 -19.86
C GLN A 119 -4.75 12.20 -20.17
N ASP A 120 -4.90 11.31 -19.19
CA ASP A 120 -5.66 10.07 -19.33
C ASP A 120 -7.17 10.29 -19.13
N LEU A 121 -7.57 11.50 -18.71
CA LEU A 121 -8.97 11.86 -18.51
C LEU A 121 -9.57 12.49 -19.78
N PRO A 122 -10.87 12.25 -20.05
CA PRO A 122 -11.54 12.93 -21.15
C PRO A 122 -11.50 14.44 -20.94
N ARG A 123 -11.12 15.17 -22.00
CA ARG A 123 -11.09 16.64 -22.00
C ARG A 123 -12.52 17.17 -21.90
N ILE A 124 -12.73 18.17 -21.06
CA ILE A 124 -14.02 18.87 -20.97
C ILE A 124 -14.19 19.71 -22.25
N PRO A 125 -15.28 19.52 -23.01
CA PRO A 125 -15.57 20.31 -24.19
C PRO A 125 -15.72 21.79 -23.84
N SER A 126 -15.18 22.64 -24.70
CA SER A 126 -15.25 24.09 -24.58
C SER A 126 -16.00 24.69 -25.76
N VAL A 127 -16.48 25.92 -25.59
CA VAL A 127 -17.18 26.68 -26.65
C VAL A 127 -16.33 26.82 -27.93
N TYR A 128 -14.99 26.71 -27.81
CA TYR A 128 -14.06 26.80 -28.94
C TYR A 128 -13.82 25.46 -29.65
N ASP A 129 -14.36 24.35 -29.15
CA ASP A 129 -14.22 23.04 -29.82
C ASP A 129 -15.27 22.86 -30.93
N ALA A 130 -16.25 23.77 -31.05
CA ALA A 130 -17.21 23.83 -32.14
C ALA A 130 -16.61 24.55 -33.35
N ASP A 131 -15.66 23.89 -34.05
CA ASP A 131 -15.24 24.37 -35.37
C ASP A 131 -16.44 24.30 -36.34
N ASP A 132 -16.72 25.41 -37.02
CA ASP A 132 -17.69 25.55 -38.14
C ASP A 132 -19.20 25.53 -37.82
N THR A 133 -19.65 25.81 -36.59
CA THR A 133 -21.11 25.95 -36.36
C THR A 133 -21.59 27.35 -36.80
N GLN A 134 -22.15 27.43 -38.01
CA GLN A 134 -22.88 28.62 -38.47
C GLN A 134 -24.24 28.69 -37.76
N TYR A 135 -24.35 29.55 -36.76
CA TYR A 135 -25.61 29.81 -36.07
C TYR A 135 -26.48 30.73 -36.93
N GLU A 136 -27.62 30.23 -37.42
CA GLU A 136 -28.56 31.02 -38.23
C GLU A 136 -29.53 31.83 -37.36
N THR A 137 -29.80 31.36 -36.14
CA THR A 137 -30.73 31.98 -35.19
C THR A 137 -30.19 32.02 -33.76
N LEU A 138 -30.76 32.91 -32.92
CA LEU A 138 -30.49 32.92 -31.47
C LEU A 138 -30.96 31.64 -30.77
N GLN A 139 -31.92 30.92 -31.35
CA GLN A 139 -32.38 29.64 -30.83
C GLN A 139 -31.30 28.56 -31.03
N ASP A 140 -30.61 28.54 -32.17
CA ASP A 140 -29.51 27.60 -32.43
C ASP A 140 -28.34 27.80 -31.45
N VAL A 141 -28.06 29.06 -31.08
CA VAL A 141 -27.05 29.39 -30.06
C VAL A 141 -27.46 28.83 -28.69
N TRP A 142 -28.73 28.99 -28.31
CA TRP A 142 -29.25 28.51 -27.02
C TRP A 142 -29.28 26.98 -26.94
N GLU A 143 -29.70 26.30 -28.02
CA GLU A 143 -29.70 24.84 -28.10
C GLU A 143 -28.27 24.28 -28.06
N SER A 144 -27.32 24.95 -28.71
CA SER A 144 -25.90 24.57 -28.69
C SER A 144 -25.26 24.78 -27.32
N ASP A 145 -25.57 25.87 -26.60
CA ASP A 145 -25.10 26.11 -25.24
C ASP A 145 -25.66 25.08 -24.24
N HIS A 146 -26.93 24.72 -24.40
CA HIS A 146 -27.56 23.69 -23.58
C HIS A 146 -26.94 22.30 -23.86
N ALA A 147 -26.74 21.94 -25.13
CA ALA A 147 -26.10 20.68 -25.51
C ALA A 147 -24.65 20.60 -24.98
N LEU A 148 -23.89 21.70 -25.08
CA LEU A 148 -22.55 21.80 -24.54
C LEU A 148 -22.54 21.62 -23.01
N THR A 149 -23.48 22.23 -22.30
CA THR A 149 -23.60 22.10 -20.84
C THR A 149 -23.89 20.66 -20.42
N GLU A 150 -24.77 19.96 -21.15
CA GLU A 150 -25.06 18.54 -20.89
C GLU A 150 -23.86 17.65 -21.14
N GLU A 151 -23.14 17.89 -22.24
CA GLU A 151 -21.91 17.15 -22.56
C GLU A 151 -20.82 17.40 -21.52
N GLN A 152 -20.59 18.65 -21.14
CA GLN A 152 -19.66 19.03 -20.06
C GLN A 152 -20.02 18.34 -18.74
N HIS A 153 -21.31 18.28 -18.40
CA HIS A 153 -21.76 17.57 -17.21
C HIS A 153 -21.44 16.07 -17.31
N GLY A 154 -21.76 15.44 -18.44
CA GLY A 154 -21.48 14.03 -18.70
C GLY A 154 -20.00 13.68 -18.58
N ILE A 155 -19.13 14.48 -19.21
CA ILE A 155 -17.68 14.33 -19.14
C ILE A 155 -17.17 14.55 -17.72
N THR A 156 -17.69 15.54 -16.99
CA THR A 156 -17.32 15.78 -15.59
C THR A 156 -17.68 14.58 -14.71
N GLN A 157 -18.88 14.01 -14.88
CA GLN A 157 -19.27 12.79 -14.17
C GLN A 157 -18.33 11.62 -14.49
N GLN A 158 -17.95 11.46 -15.75
CA GLN A 158 -17.01 10.44 -16.17
C GLN A 158 -15.64 10.63 -15.53
N ARG A 159 -15.09 11.86 -15.53
CA ARG A 159 -13.81 12.18 -14.87
C ARG A 159 -13.84 11.85 -13.37
N ILE A 160 -14.92 12.22 -12.67
CA ILE A 160 -15.10 11.90 -11.24
C ILE A 160 -15.10 10.38 -11.02
N GLN A 161 -15.82 9.63 -11.85
CA GLN A 161 -15.94 8.19 -11.71
C GLN A 161 -14.60 7.48 -11.99
N THR A 162 -13.92 7.83 -13.09
CA THR A 162 -12.61 7.24 -13.46
C THR A 162 -11.57 7.47 -12.37
N THR A 163 -11.47 8.69 -11.85
CA THR A 163 -10.51 9.03 -10.79
C THR A 163 -10.86 8.34 -9.46
N ALA A 164 -12.15 8.23 -9.12
CA ALA A 164 -12.59 7.48 -7.93
C ALA A 164 -12.28 5.98 -8.04
N ASP A 165 -12.52 5.37 -9.20
CA ASP A 165 -12.24 3.95 -9.43
C ASP A 165 -10.74 3.64 -9.40
N HIS A 166 -9.92 4.51 -10.01
CA HIS A 166 -8.47 4.42 -9.91
C HIS A 166 -8.02 4.51 -8.46
N LEU A 167 -8.53 5.48 -7.70
CA LEU A 167 -8.19 5.65 -6.29
C LEU A 167 -8.54 4.41 -5.44
N ARG A 168 -9.73 3.82 -5.64
CA ARG A 168 -10.13 2.57 -4.97
C ARG A 168 -9.17 1.43 -5.30
N MET A 169 -8.83 1.29 -6.58
CA MET A 169 -7.95 0.24 -7.07
C MET A 169 -6.54 0.35 -6.47
N VAL A 170 -5.92 1.53 -6.51
CA VAL A 170 -4.56 1.71 -5.97
C VAL A 170 -4.51 1.55 -4.46
N VAL A 171 -5.54 1.99 -3.73
CA VAL A 171 -5.65 1.79 -2.27
C VAL A 171 -5.82 0.32 -1.92
N SER A 172 -6.68 -0.41 -2.63
CA SER A 172 -6.82 -1.86 -2.42
C SER A 172 -5.49 -2.58 -2.62
N ARG A 173 -4.81 -2.29 -3.74
CA ARG A 173 -3.48 -2.87 -4.03
C ARG A 173 -2.43 -2.48 -2.99
N ALA A 174 -2.48 -1.25 -2.47
CA ALA A 174 -1.56 -0.80 -1.43
C ALA A 174 -1.70 -1.65 -0.16
N VAL A 175 -2.94 -1.88 0.28
CA VAL A 175 -3.25 -2.71 1.45
C VAL A 175 -2.75 -4.14 1.26
N ASP A 176 -3.01 -4.73 0.09
CA ASP A 176 -2.52 -6.09 -0.23
C ASP A 176 -0.99 -6.16 -0.24
N SER A 177 -0.33 -5.04 -0.54
CA SER A 177 1.13 -4.91 -0.62
C SER A 177 1.78 -4.46 0.69
N PHE A 178 1.08 -4.41 1.84
CA PHE A 178 1.71 -4.00 3.11
C PHE A 178 2.92 -4.86 3.50
N GLY A 179 2.95 -6.14 3.11
CA GLY A 179 4.09 -7.02 3.34
C GLY A 179 5.34 -6.67 2.51
N THR A 180 5.22 -5.78 1.53
CA THR A 180 6.30 -5.26 0.69
C THR A 180 6.36 -3.73 0.81
N PRO A 181 7.11 -3.19 1.78
CA PRO A 181 7.05 -1.77 2.15
C PRO A 181 7.23 -0.79 0.98
N SER A 182 8.17 -1.06 0.08
CA SER A 182 8.43 -0.22 -1.09
C SER A 182 7.26 -0.19 -2.08
N ALA A 183 6.53 -1.30 -2.24
CA ALA A 183 5.35 -1.37 -3.09
C ALA A 183 4.16 -0.65 -2.46
N ALA A 184 3.91 -0.86 -1.16
CA ALA A 184 2.88 -0.15 -0.42
C ALA A 184 3.08 1.37 -0.47
N GLU A 185 4.30 1.84 -0.20
CA GLU A 185 4.65 3.26 -0.25
C GLU A 185 4.41 3.86 -1.64
N ALA A 186 4.87 3.18 -2.70
CA ALA A 186 4.70 3.65 -4.07
C ALA A 186 3.21 3.74 -4.49
N LEU A 187 2.39 2.78 -4.05
CA LEU A 187 0.94 2.77 -4.30
C LEU A 187 0.20 3.83 -3.48
N LEU A 188 0.58 4.08 -2.22
CA LEU A 188 -0.01 5.14 -1.39
C LEU A 188 0.37 6.54 -1.90
N ALA A 189 1.59 6.72 -2.39
CA ALA A 189 1.99 7.94 -3.07
C ALA A 189 1.13 8.20 -4.33
N GLU A 190 0.75 7.14 -5.05
CA GLU A 190 -0.18 7.25 -6.18
C GLU A 190 -1.60 7.55 -5.74
N ALA A 191 -2.08 6.93 -4.66
CA ALA A 191 -3.38 7.24 -4.07
C ALA A 191 -3.48 8.74 -3.71
N ARG A 192 -2.42 9.35 -3.17
CA ARG A 192 -2.39 10.80 -2.88
C ARG A 192 -2.48 11.67 -4.14
N ARG A 193 -1.80 11.28 -5.22
CA ARG A 193 -1.92 11.98 -6.51
C ARG A 193 -3.33 11.85 -7.10
N ALA A 194 -3.86 10.63 -7.12
CA ALA A 194 -5.22 10.34 -7.58
C ALA A 194 -6.28 11.08 -6.75
N CYS A 195 -6.10 11.19 -5.43
CA CYS A 195 -6.96 11.99 -4.55
C CYS A 195 -6.96 13.48 -4.93
N THR A 196 -5.80 14.03 -5.28
CA THR A 196 -5.69 15.43 -5.72
C THR A 196 -6.46 15.64 -7.03
N LEU A 197 -6.29 14.74 -8.00
CA LEU A 197 -6.98 14.76 -9.29
C LEU A 197 -8.50 14.56 -9.15
N TRP A 198 -8.92 13.64 -8.29
CA TRP A 198 -10.34 13.44 -8.00
C TRP A 198 -10.96 14.68 -7.33
N THR A 199 -10.24 15.31 -6.39
CA THR A 199 -10.71 16.51 -5.72
C THR A 199 -10.87 17.68 -6.70
N SER A 200 -10.00 17.81 -7.71
CA SER A 200 -10.15 18.83 -8.75
C SER A 200 -11.28 18.55 -9.74
N CYS A 201 -11.76 17.31 -9.82
CA CYS A 201 -12.91 16.95 -10.66
C CYS A 201 -14.25 17.13 -9.92
N VAL A 202 -14.25 17.02 -8.58
CA VAL A 202 -15.45 17.13 -7.75
C VAL A 202 -15.75 18.58 -7.32
N ARG A 203 -14.74 19.44 -7.30
CA ARG A 203 -14.86 20.88 -7.04
C ARG A 203 -15.28 21.62 -8.30
#